data_AF-A0A8T4SHA0-F1
#
_entry.id   AF-A0A8T4SHA0-F1
#
_cell.length_a   1.000
_cell.length_b   1.000
_cell.length_c   1.000
_cell.angle_alpha   90.00
_cell.angle_beta   90.00
_cell.angle_gamma   90.00
#
_symmetry.space_group_name_H-M   'P 1'
#
loop_
_entity.id
_entity.type
_entity.pdbx_description
1 polymer ?
#
loop_
_entity_poly.entity_id
_entity_poly.type
_entity_poly.pdbx_seq_one_letter_code
_entity_poly.pdbx_strand_id
1 'polypeptide(L)' 'MAKLVCVSTGSEVTNQIGSVTFPCPSCGKVKITRSQYAREIAAQYKCSNCGFTGPN' A
#
# COMPACT_ATOMS: atom_id res chain seq x y z
N MET A 1 11.14 11.91 -11.26
CA MET A 1 11.38 11.17 -9.99
C MET A 1 10.17 10.28 -9.74
N ALA A 2 10.35 8.96 -9.68
CA ALA A 2 9.24 8.02 -9.55
C ALA A 2 8.65 8.08 -8.13
N LYS A 3 7.47 8.70 -8.02
CA LYS A 3 6.78 8.94 -6.76
C LYS A 3 6.10 7.65 -6.30
N LEU A 4 6.66 6.97 -5.29
CA LEU A 4 6.04 5.77 -4.72
C LEU A 4 5.00 6.23 -3.68
N VAL A 5 3.71 6.02 -3.95
CA VAL A 5 2.60 6.52 -3.11
C VAL A 5 1.99 5.37 -2.31
N CYS A 6 1.70 5.61 -1.03
CA CYS A 6 1.04 4.64 -0.17
C CYS A 6 -0.43 4.48 -0.58
N VAL A 7 -0.87 3.24 -0.80
CA VAL A 7 -2.26 2.96 -1.23
C VAL A 7 -3.30 3.29 -0.14
N SER A 8 -2.88 3.32 1.13
CA SER A 8 -3.76 3.60 2.27
C SER A 8 -3.87 5.09 2.59
N THR A 9 -2.73 5.80 2.63
CA THR A 9 -2.66 7.17 3.17
C THR A 9 -2.52 8.22 2.07
N GLY A 10 -2.23 7.82 0.83
CA GLY A 10 -1.88 8.74 -0.25
C GLY A 10 -0.56 9.49 -0.03
N SER A 11 0.14 9.22 1.08
CA SER A 11 1.39 9.86 1.45
C SER A 11 2.56 9.32 0.62
N GLU A 12 3.54 10.19 0.39
CA GLU A 12 4.77 9.87 -0.34
C GLU A 12 5.66 8.94 0.48
N VAL A 13 6.04 7.82 -0.13
CA VAL A 13 6.81 6.75 0.52
C VAL A 13 8.31 6.87 0.20
N THR A 14 8.68 7.77 -0.71
CA THR A 14 10.04 7.98 -1.26
C THR A 14 11.15 8.18 -0.20
N ASN A 15 10.81 8.53 1.05
CA ASN A 15 11.76 8.66 2.15
C ASN A 15 11.32 7.94 3.45
N GLN A 16 10.32 7.06 3.37
CA GLN A 16 9.85 6.34 4.55
C GLN A 16 10.63 5.02 4.72
N ILE A 17 11.61 5.06 5.62
CA ILE A 17 12.31 3.89 6.15
C ILE A 17 11.23 2.96 6.75
N GLY A 18 11.18 1.69 6.31
CA GLY A 18 10.14 0.75 6.75
C GLY A 18 8.94 0.60 5.80
N SER A 19 9.00 1.20 4.61
CA SER A 19 8.02 0.92 3.56
C SER A 19 8.21 -0.47 2.96
N VAL A 20 7.08 -1.13 2.68
CA VAL A 20 7.07 -2.46 2.06
C VAL A 20 6.23 -2.44 0.79
N THR A 21 6.70 -3.17 -0.21
CA THR A 21 5.94 -3.42 -1.43
C THR A 21 5.68 -4.91 -1.54
N PHE A 22 4.41 -5.29 -1.63
CA PHE A 22 3.99 -6.68 -1.79
C PHE A 22 2.92 -6.79 -2.88
N PRO A 23 2.88 -7.90 -3.62
CA PRO A 23 1.80 -8.14 -4.58
C PRO A 23 0.47 -8.33 -3.85
N CYS A 24 -0.62 -7.82 -4.45
CA CYS A 24 -1.96 -8.00 -3.92
C CYS A 24 -2.28 -9.50 -3.78
N PRO A 25 -2.70 -10.01 -2.60
CA PRO A 25 -2.98 -11.44 -2.41
C PRO A 25 -4.21 -11.92 -3.19
N SER A 26 -5.12 -11.02 -3.55
CA SER A 26 -6.34 -11.36 -4.30
C SER A 26 -6.10 -11.46 -5.81
N CYS A 27 -5.32 -10.55 -6.41
CA CYS A 27 -5.13 -10.54 -7.86
C CYS A 27 -3.71 -10.85 -8.34
N GLY A 28 -2.69 -10.74 -7.48
CA GLY A 28 -1.27 -10.93 -7.81
C GLY A 28 -0.67 -9.93 -8.81
N LYS A 29 -1.51 -9.18 -9.54
CA LYS A 29 -1.12 -8.29 -10.64
C LYS A 29 -0.69 -6.90 -10.17
N VAL A 30 -1.26 -6.40 -9.08
CA VAL A 30 -0.98 -5.06 -8.55
C VAL A 30 0.03 -5.15 -7.41
N LYS A 31 1.09 -4.34 -7.48
CA LYS A 31 2.03 -4.12 -6.39
C LYS A 31 1.46 -3.07 -5.44
N ILE A 32 1.25 -3.46 -4.19
CA ILE A 32 0.74 -2.59 -3.13
C ILE A 32 1.92 -2.14 -2.30
N THR A 33 2.18 -0.84 -2.31
CA THR A 33 3.17 -0.21 -1.44
C THR A 33 2.47 0.35 -0.21
N ARG A 34 2.93 -0.06 0.97
CA ARG A 34 2.43 0.43 2.25
C ARG A 34 3.58 0.98 3.07
N SER A 35 3.36 2.14 3.66
CA SER A 35 4.26 2.71 4.66
C SER A 35 4.17 1.94 5.97
N GLN A 36 5.20 2.06 6.81
CA GLN A 36 5.19 1.54 8.17
C GLN A 36 3.98 2.05 8.95
N TYR A 37 3.71 3.36 8.89
CA TYR A 37 2.55 3.97 9.55
C TYR A 37 1.23 3.31 9.14
N ALA A 38 1.00 3.09 7.83
CA ALA A 38 -0.22 2.44 7.35
C ALA A 38 -0.36 0.98 7.83
N ARG A 39 0.75 0.31 8.15
CA ARG A 39 0.75 -1.00 8.81
C ARG A 39 0.43 -0.90 10.30
N GLU A 40 1.00 0.09 11.00
CA GLU A 40 0.74 0.31 12.43
C GLU A 40 -0.72 0.61 12.72
N ILE A 41 -1.35 1.46 11.90
CA ILE A 41 -2.76 1.81 12.07
C ILE A 41 -3.72 0.84 11.38
N ALA A 42 -3.22 -0.29 10.86
CA ALA A 42 -3.98 -1.24 10.03
C ALA A 42 -4.91 -0.49 9.04
N ALA A 43 -4.33 0.44 8.28
CA ALA A 43 -5.15 1.32 7.45
C ALA A 43 -5.89 0.49 6.40
N GLN A 44 -7.14 0.84 6.11
CA GLN A 44 -7.81 0.20 5.00
C GLN A 44 -7.12 0.59 3.69
N TYR A 45 -6.94 -0.37 2.78
CA TYR A 45 -6.48 -0.10 1.42
C TYR A 45 -7.36 -0.84 0.43
N LYS A 46 -7.64 -0.20 -0.69
CA LYS A 46 -8.41 -0.80 -1.78
C LYS A 46 -7.50 -1.06 -2.96
N CYS A 47 -7.48 -2.30 -3.44
CA CYS A 47 -6.79 -2.63 -4.68
C CYS A 47 -7.59 -2.10 -5.88
N SER A 48 -6.96 -1.31 -6.75
CA SER A 48 -7.62 -0.73 -7.92
C SER A 48 -8.03 -1.76 -8.99
N ASN A 49 -7.48 -2.97 -8.94
CA ASN A 49 -7.73 -4.00 -9.97
C ASN A 49 -8.83 -4.99 -9.56
N CYS A 50 -8.80 -5.52 -8.34
CA CYS A 50 -9.80 -6.47 -7.87
C CYS A 50 -10.83 -5.87 -6.89
N GLY A 51 -10.66 -4.62 -6.46
CA GLY A 51 -11.52 -4.02 -5.45
C GLY A 51 -11.32 -4.60 -4.05
N PHE A 52 -10.31 -5.46 -3.85
CA PHE A 52 -10.00 -6.05 -2.55
C PHE A 52 -9.66 -4.95 -1.54
N THR A 53 -10.48 -4.85 -0.50
CA THR A 53 -10.23 -3.95 0.63
C THR A 53 -9.59 -4.74 1.75
N GLY A 54 -8.30 -4.51 2.00
CA GLY A 54 -7.53 -5.15 3.06
C GLY A 54 -7.28 -4.20 4.24
N PRO A 55 -6.84 -4.72 5.39
CA PRO A 55 -7.69 -4.83 6.58
C PRO A 55 -7.60 -3.66 7.56
N ASN A 56 -8.68 -3.53 8.34
CA ASN A 56 -8.77 -3.05 9.73
C ASN A 56 -8.41 -4.23 10.63
#